data_AF-A0A935SVN8-F1
#
_entry.id   AF-A0A935SVN8-F1
#
_cell.length_a   1.000
_cell.length_b   1.000
_cell.length_c   1.000
_cell.angle_alpha   90.00
_cell.angle_beta   90.00
_cell.angle_gamma   90.00
#
_symmetry.space_group_name_H-M   'P 1'
#
loop_
_entity.id
_entity.type
_entity.pdbx_description
1 polymer ?
#
loop_
_entity_poly.entity_id
_entity_poly.type
_entity_poly.pdbx_seq_one_letter_code
_entity_poly.pdbx_strand_id
1 'polypeptide(L)'
;MASDTMYGNMYNKYLIQLYTGILHDDAKAEEVAKKELENRTTPQTYSWYVWSLFCNNKIDEAYTVYKKNVSGKPLEGLELYWMGKLMKGLNKGYNANEFFKEAVKNRCDLSPSVVKDLDDLLKE
;
A
#
# COMPACT_ATOMS: atom_id res chain seq x y z
N MET A 1 -27.79 -6.05 16.13
CA MET A 1 -26.57 -6.81 15.78
C MET A 1 -25.77 -5.97 14.82
N ALA A 2 -24.81 -5.19 15.34
CA ALA A 2 -23.97 -4.29 14.56
C ALA A 2 -22.54 -4.44 15.08
N SER A 3 -21.93 -5.59 14.84
CA SER A 3 -20.69 -5.97 15.50
C SER A 3 -20.07 -7.18 14.80
N ASP A 4 -19.46 -6.97 13.63
CA ASP A 4 -18.36 -7.83 13.16
C ASP A 4 -17.70 -7.30 11.89
N THR A 5 -18.49 -6.77 10.94
CA THR A 5 -17.97 -6.39 9.61
C THR A 5 -17.05 -5.18 9.62
N MET A 6 -17.35 -4.14 10.41
CA MET A 6 -16.49 -2.95 10.47
C MET A 6 -15.19 -3.17 11.26
N TYR A 7 -15.19 -4.07 12.24
CA TYR A 7 -13.98 -4.35 13.03
C TYR A 7 -12.96 -5.17 12.22
N GLY A 8 -13.43 -6.16 11.44
CA GLY A 8 -12.60 -6.90 10.48
C GLY A 8 -11.96 -5.99 9.43
N ASN A 9 -12.69 -4.96 8.97
CA ASN A 9 -12.19 -4.05 7.94
C ASN A 9 -10.97 -3.21 8.37
N MET A 10 -10.79 -2.94 9.67
CA MET A 10 -9.58 -2.24 10.16
C MET A 10 -8.30 -3.06 9.94
N TYR A 11 -8.42 -4.38 9.80
CA TYR A 11 -7.28 -5.27 9.56
C TYR A 11 -7.02 -5.56 8.08
N ASN A 12 -7.86 -5.05 7.17
CA ASN A 12 -7.73 -5.31 5.73
C ASN A 12 -6.37 -4.86 5.18
N LYS A 13 -5.76 -3.79 5.72
CA LYS A 13 -4.40 -3.39 5.33
C LYS A 13 -3.35 -4.47 5.64
N TYR A 14 -3.47 -5.12 6.80
CA TYR A 14 -2.55 -6.19 7.20
C TYR A 14 -2.84 -7.49 6.44
N LEU A 15 -4.10 -7.76 6.10
CA LEU A 15 -4.45 -8.88 5.21
C LEU A 15 -3.82 -8.69 3.82
N ILE A 16 -3.91 -7.48 3.25
CA ILE A 16 -3.27 -7.15 1.97
C ILE A 16 -1.76 -7.32 2.06
N GLN A 17 -1.13 -6.86 3.16
CA GLN A 17 0.30 -7.08 3.39
C GLN A 17 0.66 -8.57 3.46
N LEU A 18 -0.17 -9.37 4.15
CA LEU A 18 0.03 -10.81 4.29
C LEU A 18 -0.11 -11.53 2.94
N TYR A 19 -1.14 -11.20 2.17
CA TYR A 19 -1.41 -11.80 0.87
C TYR A 19 -0.34 -11.45 -0.16
N THR A 20 0.09 -10.20 -0.25
CA THR A 20 1.11 -9.75 -1.20
C THR A 20 2.55 -10.12 -0.78
N GLY A 21 2.79 -10.31 0.51
CA GLY A 21 4.13 -10.51 1.05
C GLY A 21 4.50 -11.96 1.37
N ILE A 22 3.61 -12.70 2.06
CA ILE A 22 3.92 -14.02 2.64
C ILE A 22 3.15 -15.12 1.91
N LEU A 23 1.86 -14.92 1.67
CA LEU A 23 1.01 -15.96 1.07
C LEU A 23 1.09 -15.96 -0.46
N HIS A 24 1.58 -14.89 -1.06
CA HIS A 24 1.68 -14.70 -2.50
C HIS A 24 0.35 -14.95 -3.23
N ASP A 25 -0.76 -14.47 -2.64
CA ASP A 25 -2.10 -14.54 -3.21
C ASP A 25 -2.55 -13.13 -3.62
N ASP A 26 -1.96 -12.63 -4.69
CA ASP A 26 -2.15 -11.25 -5.17
C ASP A 26 -3.60 -11.00 -5.64
N ALA A 27 -4.26 -12.05 -6.15
CA ALA A 27 -5.67 -11.99 -6.53
C ALA A 27 -6.56 -11.74 -5.30
N LYS A 28 -6.27 -12.40 -4.17
CA LYS A 28 -7.01 -12.17 -2.92
C LYS A 28 -6.72 -10.79 -2.33
N ALA A 29 -5.48 -10.32 -2.42
CA ALA A 29 -5.15 -8.96 -2.01
C ALA A 29 -5.98 -7.92 -2.77
N GLU A 30 -6.09 -8.07 -4.09
CA GLU A 30 -6.91 -7.19 -4.93
C GLU A 30 -8.40 -7.25 -4.55
N GLU A 31 -8.95 -8.44 -4.34
CA GLU A 31 -10.35 -8.62 -3.92
C GLU A 31 -10.64 -7.89 -2.61
N VAL A 32 -9.76 -8.06 -1.61
CA VAL A 32 -9.89 -7.41 -0.29
C VAL A 32 -9.80 -5.89 -0.44
N ALA A 33 -8.83 -5.39 -1.20
CA ALA A 33 -8.66 -3.95 -1.42
C ALA A 33 -9.85 -3.32 -2.16
N LYS A 34 -10.39 -4.02 -3.16
CA LYS A 34 -11.58 -3.58 -3.91
C LYS A 34 -12.82 -3.53 -3.02
N LYS A 35 -13.03 -4.55 -2.19
CA LYS A 35 -14.12 -4.57 -1.21
C LYS A 35 -14.01 -3.44 -0.20
N GLU A 36 -12.79 -3.10 0.22
CA GLU A 36 -12.57 -1.96 1.11
C GLU A 36 -12.90 -0.63 0.43
N LEU A 37 -12.61 -0.47 -0.87
CA LEU A 37 -13.00 0.72 -1.62
C LEU A 37 -14.53 0.92 -1.70
N GLU A 38 -15.28 -0.18 -1.80
CA GLU A 38 -16.75 -0.17 -1.78
C GLU A 38 -17.28 0.22 -0.39
N ASN A 39 -16.61 -0.19 0.68
CA ASN A 39 -16.97 0.16 2.05
C ASN A 39 -16.60 1.60 2.41
N ARG A 40 -15.42 2.05 1.99
CA ARG A 40 -14.84 3.34 2.34
C ARG A 40 -13.89 3.81 1.24
N THR A 41 -14.31 4.82 0.50
CA THR A 41 -13.48 5.47 -0.53
C THR A 41 -12.61 6.58 0.07
N THR A 42 -11.34 6.30 0.29
CA THR A 42 -10.34 7.25 0.84
C THR A 42 -9.01 7.11 0.10
N PRO A 43 -8.12 8.12 0.16
CA PRO A 43 -6.78 7.98 -0.42
C PRO A 43 -6.01 6.75 0.09
N GLN A 44 -6.19 6.40 1.37
CA GLN A 44 -5.59 5.22 1.99
C GLN A 44 -6.11 3.94 1.33
N THR A 45 -7.43 3.75 1.27
CA THR A 45 -8.02 2.55 0.67
C THR A 45 -7.74 2.46 -0.84
N TYR A 46 -7.60 3.59 -1.55
CA TYR A 46 -7.09 3.60 -2.92
C TYR A 46 -5.63 3.18 -3.01
N SER A 47 -4.77 3.61 -2.09
CA SER A 47 -3.37 3.18 -2.10
C SER A 47 -3.22 1.68 -1.86
N TRP A 48 -4.12 1.08 -1.06
CA TRP A 48 -4.17 -0.38 -0.85
C TRP A 48 -4.56 -1.11 -2.14
N TYR A 49 -5.55 -0.58 -2.86
CA TYR A 49 -5.95 -1.13 -4.16
C TYR A 49 -4.85 -0.98 -5.21
N VAL A 50 -4.20 0.18 -5.28
CA VAL A 50 -3.04 0.41 -6.16
C VAL A 50 -1.92 -0.58 -5.88
N TRP A 51 -1.56 -0.77 -4.60
CA TRP A 51 -0.53 -1.74 -4.22
C TRP A 51 -0.91 -3.17 -4.63
N SER A 52 -2.16 -3.56 -4.37
CA SER A 52 -2.66 -4.89 -4.72
C SER A 52 -2.67 -5.14 -6.24
N LEU A 53 -3.10 -4.15 -7.03
CA LEU A 53 -3.03 -4.20 -8.50
C LEU A 53 -1.59 -4.34 -8.99
N PHE A 54 -0.65 -3.60 -8.39
CA PHE A 54 0.75 -3.67 -8.75
C PHE A 54 1.35 -5.05 -8.47
N CYS A 55 1.10 -5.61 -7.28
CA CYS A 55 1.49 -6.97 -6.93
C CYS A 55 0.86 -8.00 -7.88
N ASN A 56 -0.40 -7.81 -8.27
CA ASN A 56 -1.09 -8.66 -9.23
C ASN A 56 -0.71 -8.40 -10.71
N ASN A 57 0.47 -7.81 -10.96
CA ASN A 57 1.01 -7.50 -12.30
C ASN A 57 0.11 -6.61 -13.19
N LYS A 58 -0.88 -5.90 -12.63
CA LYS A 58 -1.75 -4.95 -13.34
C LYS A 58 -1.16 -3.54 -13.31
N ILE A 59 0.05 -3.41 -13.83
CA ILE A 59 0.91 -2.23 -13.67
C ILE A 59 0.28 -0.94 -14.21
N ASP A 60 -0.28 -0.97 -15.42
CA ASP A 60 -0.88 0.20 -16.06
C ASP A 60 -2.15 0.68 -15.33
N GLU A 61 -2.95 -0.26 -14.84
CA GLU A 61 -4.13 0.05 -14.03
C GLU A 61 -3.71 0.66 -12.70
N ALA A 62 -2.74 0.04 -12.00
CA ALA A 62 -2.21 0.55 -10.74
C ALA A 62 -1.72 1.99 -10.87
N TYR A 63 -0.94 2.30 -11.92
CA TYR A 63 -0.44 3.65 -12.15
C TYR A 63 -1.55 4.64 -12.52
N THR A 64 -2.56 4.20 -13.27
CA THR A 64 -3.72 5.04 -13.62
C THR A 64 -4.52 5.41 -12.37
N VAL A 65 -4.83 4.43 -11.53
CA VAL A 65 -5.55 4.64 -10.25
C VAL A 65 -4.73 5.51 -9.30
N TYR A 66 -3.42 5.27 -9.20
CA TYR A 66 -2.49 6.07 -8.39
C TYR A 66 -2.56 7.55 -8.76
N LYS A 67 -2.37 7.87 -10.05
CA LYS A 67 -2.37 9.27 -10.52
C LYS A 67 -3.69 9.97 -10.21
N LYS A 68 -4.81 9.27 -10.33
CA LYS A 68 -6.15 9.84 -10.18
C LYS A 68 -6.53 10.05 -8.71
N ASN A 69 -6.23 9.06 -7.85
CA ASN A 69 -6.84 8.99 -6.52
C ASN A 69 -5.85 9.11 -5.35
N VAL A 70 -4.56 8.88 -5.59
CA VAL A 70 -3.53 8.77 -4.53
C VAL A 70 -2.50 9.88 -4.62
N SER A 71 -2.05 10.24 -5.82
CA SER A 71 -0.99 11.23 -6.03
C SER A 71 -1.31 12.57 -5.35
N GLY A 72 -0.38 13.05 -4.51
CA GLY A 72 -0.50 14.32 -3.78
C GLY A 72 -1.52 14.32 -2.63
N LYS A 73 -2.06 13.15 -2.25
CA LYS A 73 -2.94 13.01 -1.08
C LYS A 73 -2.14 12.62 0.17
N PRO A 74 -2.61 12.98 1.38
CA PRO A 74 -1.96 12.53 2.61
C PRO A 74 -2.15 11.03 2.78
N LEU A 75 -1.06 10.35 3.15
CA LEU A 75 -0.98 8.90 3.36
C LEU A 75 -0.26 8.63 4.69
N GLU A 76 -0.47 7.45 5.27
CA GLU A 76 0.28 7.01 6.46
C GLU A 76 1.54 6.23 6.05
N GLY A 77 2.36 5.85 7.04
CA GLY A 77 3.67 5.26 6.79
C GLY A 77 3.66 4.04 5.87
N LEU A 78 2.66 3.15 6.01
CA LEU A 78 2.62 1.89 5.25
C LEU A 78 2.26 2.14 3.79
N GLU A 79 1.29 3.01 3.56
CA GLU A 79 0.85 3.41 2.23
C GLU A 79 1.97 4.17 1.50
N LEU A 80 2.68 5.07 2.21
CA LEU A 80 3.87 5.74 1.69
C LEU A 80 4.94 4.72 1.28
N TYR A 81 5.22 3.73 2.13
CA TYR A 81 6.16 2.65 1.80
C TYR A 81 5.74 1.89 0.52
N TRP A 82 4.47 1.51 0.40
CA TRP A 82 3.96 0.84 -0.81
C TRP A 82 4.02 1.71 -2.06
N MET A 83 3.67 3.00 -1.96
CA MET A 83 3.78 3.92 -3.10
C MET A 83 5.24 4.14 -3.50
N GLY A 84 6.17 4.15 -2.55
CA GLY A 84 7.60 4.15 -2.83
C GLY A 84 8.04 2.91 -3.61
N LYS A 85 7.62 1.70 -3.19
CA LYS A 85 7.93 0.45 -3.91
C LYS A 85 7.31 0.40 -5.30
N LEU A 86 6.08 0.87 -5.45
CA LEU A 86 5.43 1.07 -6.74
C LEU A 86 6.28 1.98 -7.64
N MET A 87 6.66 3.17 -7.16
CA MET A 87 7.48 4.11 -7.94
C MET A 87 8.84 3.52 -8.33
N LYS A 88 9.47 2.76 -7.42
CA LYS A 88 10.74 2.05 -7.69
C LYS A 88 10.54 1.01 -8.80
N GLY A 89 9.51 0.17 -8.70
CA GLY A 89 9.18 -0.83 -9.71
C GLY A 89 8.78 -0.26 -11.08
N LEU A 90 8.24 0.96 -11.10
CA LEU A 90 7.93 1.71 -12.32
C LEU A 90 9.16 2.43 -12.94
N ASN A 91 10.38 2.21 -12.42
CA ASN A 91 11.59 2.94 -12.78
C ASN A 91 11.49 4.47 -12.59
N LYS A 92 10.63 4.93 -11.67
CA LYS A 92 10.48 6.34 -11.26
C LYS A 92 11.24 6.61 -9.96
N GLY A 93 12.49 6.14 -9.90
CA GLY A 93 13.29 6.05 -8.68
C GLY A 93 13.44 7.35 -7.89
N TYR A 94 13.57 8.50 -8.56
CA TYR A 94 13.67 9.81 -7.86
C TYR A 94 12.44 10.09 -6.98
N ASN A 95 11.25 9.68 -7.43
CA ASN A 95 10.02 9.87 -6.65
C ASN A 95 9.88 8.82 -5.53
N ALA A 96 10.51 7.65 -5.67
CA ALA A 96 10.44 6.58 -4.68
C ALA A 96 11.13 6.96 -3.36
N ASN A 97 12.30 7.60 -3.44
CA ASN A 97 13.06 7.99 -2.25
C ASN A 97 12.34 8.99 -1.36
N GLU A 98 11.59 9.93 -1.95
CA GLU A 98 10.79 10.87 -1.15
C GLU A 98 9.67 10.16 -0.39
N PHE A 99 9.01 9.18 -1.01
CA PHE A 99 8.03 8.33 -0.31
C PHE A 99 8.66 7.56 0.86
N PHE A 100 9.84 6.98 0.67
CA PHE A 100 10.52 6.24 1.72
C PHE A 100 10.95 7.13 2.90
N LYS A 101 11.46 8.34 2.62
CA LYS A 101 11.81 9.32 3.67
C LYS A 101 10.60 9.73 4.50
N GLU A 102 9.45 9.98 3.87
CA GLU A 102 8.22 10.31 4.58
C GLU A 102 7.66 9.11 5.36
N ALA A 103 7.78 7.89 4.83
CA ALA A 103 7.37 6.67 5.52
C ALA A 103 8.13 6.47 6.83
N VAL A 104 9.46 6.71 6.83
CA VAL A 104 10.32 6.54 8.03
C VAL A 104 9.94 7.50 9.17
N LYS A 105 9.36 8.67 8.89
CA LYS A 105 8.87 9.58 9.95
C LYS A 105 7.78 8.93 10.79
N ASN A 106 7.03 7.98 10.22
CA ASN A 106 5.97 7.22 10.88
C ASN A 106 6.40 5.78 11.22
N ARG A 107 7.70 5.53 11.39
CA ARG A 107 8.27 4.19 11.64
C ARG A 107 7.68 3.44 12.84
N CYS A 108 7.14 4.16 13.84
CA CYS A 108 6.56 3.54 15.04
C CYS A 108 5.28 2.75 14.73
N ASP A 109 4.60 3.07 13.62
CA ASP A 109 3.36 2.40 13.17
C ASP A 109 3.64 1.28 12.17
N LEU A 110 4.93 1.07 11.83
CA LEU A 110 5.37 0.08 10.84
C LEU A 110 5.89 -1.18 11.54
N SER A 111 5.71 -2.32 10.89
CA SER A 111 6.29 -3.57 11.39
C SER A 111 7.83 -3.51 11.34
N PRO A 112 8.54 -4.22 12.23
CA PRO A 112 10.00 -4.26 12.22
C PRO A 112 10.59 -4.70 10.87
N SER A 113 9.88 -5.56 10.13
CA SER A 113 10.27 -5.99 8.79
C SER A 113 10.22 -4.84 7.77
N VAL A 114 9.18 -4.01 7.79
CA VAL A 114 9.05 -2.85 6.89
C VAL A 114 10.08 -1.78 7.24
N VAL A 115 10.33 -1.53 8.53
CA VAL A 115 11.35 -0.58 8.97
C VAL A 115 12.73 -1.00 8.48
N LYS A 116 13.08 -2.28 8.62
CA LYS A 116 14.34 -2.82 8.12
C LYS A 116 14.47 -2.67 6.60
N ASP A 117 13.42 -3.01 5.85
CA ASP A 117 13.42 -2.84 4.38
C ASP A 117 13.58 -1.36 3.98
N LEU A 118 12.89 -0.44 4.67
CA LEU A 118 13.05 1.01 4.46
C LEU A 118 14.48 1.49 4.70
N ASP A 119 15.13 1.04 5.78
CA ASP A 119 16.51 1.40 6.09
C ASP A 119 17.48 0.93 5.01
N ASP A 120 17.24 -0.24 4.42
CA ASP A 120 18.06 -0.77 3.33
C ASP A 120 17.80 -0.02 2.01
N LEU A 121 16.53 0.26 1.70
CA LEU A 121 16.11 1.04 0.52
C LEU A 121 16.65 2.48 0.53
N LEU A 122 16.90 3.08 1.70
CA LEU A 122 17.42 4.45 1.83
C LEU A 122 18.96 4.53 1.82
N LYS A 123 19.66 3.39 1.89
CA LYS A 123 21.14 3.34 1.78
C LYS A 123 21.61 3.16 0.33
N GLU A 124 20.73 2.66 -0.55
CA GLU A 124 20.95 2.51 -2.00
C GLU A 124 20.95 3.86 -2.74
#